data_AF-A0A963PKC9-F1
#
_entry.id   AF-A0A963PKC9-F1
#
_cell.length_a   1.000
_cell.length_b   1.000
_cell.length_c   1.000
_cell.angle_alpha   90.00
_cell.angle_beta   90.00
_cell.angle_gamma   90.00
#
_symmetry.space_group_name_H-M   'P 1'
#
loop_
_entity.id
_entity.type
_entity.pdbx_description
1 polymer ?
#
loop_
_entity_poly.entity_id
_entity_poly.type
_entity_poly.pdbx_seq_one_letter_code
_entity_poly.pdbx_strand_id
1 'polypeptide(L)'
;MKLFPRPVRDRLAWAAAAALAVPWVAGEWVKLRLEADMPLDLTREEMIVDFIVAGTIFTSLSLVLTAAIGCWVTSVMKGPRYVADSFPVDSPRRVPGRTPRSVP
;
A
#
# COMPACT_ATOMS: atom_id res chain seq x y z
N MET A 1 -5.77 -16.58 17.29
CA MET A 1 -5.48 -15.15 17.04
C MET A 1 -5.74 -14.82 15.58
N LYS A 2 -6.86 -14.16 15.25
CA LYS A 2 -7.14 -13.62 13.91
C LYS A 2 -7.18 -12.10 14.04
N LEU A 3 -6.01 -11.48 14.09
CA LEU A 3 -5.86 -10.04 14.40
C LEU A 3 -6.21 -9.13 13.20
N PHE A 4 -6.35 -9.70 12.00
CA PHE A 4 -6.59 -8.96 10.77
C PHE A 4 -7.83 -9.43 10.00
N PRO A 5 -8.67 -8.52 9.48
CA PRO A 5 -9.71 -8.86 8.53
C PRO A 5 -9.09 -9.50 7.28
N ARG A 6 -9.64 -10.65 6.85
CA ARG A 6 -9.25 -11.36 5.61
C ARG A 6 -8.99 -10.43 4.40
N PRO A 7 -9.86 -9.46 4.07
CA PRO A 7 -9.64 -8.61 2.88
C PRO A 7 -8.39 -7.73 2.96
N VAL A 8 -7.93 -7.36 4.16
CA VAL A 8 -6.71 -6.54 4.32
C VAL A 8 -5.47 -7.39 4.10
N ARG A 9 -5.47 -8.62 4.63
CA ARG A 9 -4.36 -9.57 4.45
C ARG A 9 -4.20 -9.96 2.99
N ASP A 10 -5.31 -10.21 2.30
CA ASP A 10 -5.29 -10.62 0.90
C ASP A 10 -4.80 -9.47 0.00
N ARG A 11 -5.17 -8.22 0.29
CA ARG A 11 -4.63 -7.03 -0.42
C ARG A 11 -3.14 -6.82 -0.17
N LEU A 12 -2.67 -7.04 1.06
CA LEU A 12 -1.25 -6.92 1.39
C LEU A 12 -0.42 -8.02 0.72
N ALA A 13 -0.94 -9.24 0.67
CA ALA A 13 -0.32 -10.35 -0.06
C ALA A 13 -0.24 -10.06 -1.56
N TRP A 14 -1.32 -9.53 -2.16
CA TRP A 14 -1.32 -9.09 -3.55
C TRP A 14 -0.35 -7.94 -3.81
N ALA A 15 -0.25 -6.97 -2.90
CA ALA A 15 0.72 -5.87 -3.01
C ALA A 15 2.16 -6.39 -2.92
N ALA A 16 2.46 -7.35 -2.04
CA ALA A 16 3.77 -7.99 -1.95
C ALA A 16 4.10 -8.80 -3.20
N ALA A 17 3.12 -9.55 -3.74
CA ALA A 17 3.28 -10.29 -4.97
C ALA A 17 3.52 -9.36 -6.17
N ALA A 18 2.78 -8.25 -6.27
CA ALA A 18 2.97 -7.23 -7.30
C ALA A 18 4.33 -6.53 -7.16
N ALA A 19 4.78 -6.24 -5.93
CA ALA A 19 6.07 -5.61 -5.66
C ALA A 19 7.27 -6.48 -6.11
N LEU A 20 7.12 -7.80 -6.16
CA LEU A 20 8.11 -8.73 -6.68
C LEU A 20 7.95 -8.98 -8.19
N ALA A 21 6.72 -9.19 -8.65
CA ALA A 21 6.45 -9.53 -10.03
C ALA A 21 6.69 -8.36 -10.99
N VAL A 22 6.34 -7.13 -10.59
CA VAL A 22 6.45 -5.95 -11.47
C VAL A 22 7.92 -5.62 -11.81
N PRO A 23 8.86 -5.52 -10.87
CA PRO A 23 10.25 -5.23 -11.20
C PRO A 23 10.94 -6.40 -11.92
N TRP A 24 10.58 -7.65 -11.58
CA TRP A 24 11.12 -8.82 -12.26
C TRP A 24 10.73 -8.85 -13.74
N VAL A 25 9.44 -8.69 -14.03
CA VAL A 25 8.93 -8.66 -15.42
C VAL A 25 9.52 -7.48 -16.19
N ALA A 26 9.68 -6.32 -15.55
CA ALA A 26 10.33 -5.17 -16.15
C ALA A 26 11.82 -5.44 -16.48
N GLY A 27 12.54 -6.13 -15.60
CA GLY A 27 13.93 -6.55 -15.82
C GLY A 27 14.10 -7.47 -17.03
N GLU A 28 13.29 -8.53 -17.09
CA GLU A 28 13.25 -9.48 -18.22
C GLU A 28 12.90 -8.76 -19.53
N TRP A 29 11.93 -7.84 -19.50
CA TRP A 29 11.57 -7.04 -20.67
C TRP A 29 12.71 -6.15 -21.17
N VAL A 30 13.48 -5.55 -20.27
CA VAL A 30 14.63 -4.70 -20.63
C VAL A 30 15.75 -5.54 -21.24
N LYS A 31 16.05 -6.71 -20.69
CA LYS A 31 17.06 -7.63 -21.24
C LYS A 31 16.70 -8.07 -22.67
N LEU A 32 15.45 -8.48 -22.88
CA LEU A 32 14.94 -8.86 -24.20
C LEU A 32 15.03 -7.74 -25.26
N ARG A 33 15.04 -6.48 -24.83
CA ARG A 33 15.21 -5.31 -25.71
C ARG A 33 16.67 -4.94 -25.95
N LEU A 34 17.53 -5.11 -24.95
CA LEU A 34 18.97 -4.82 -25.03
C LEU A 34 19.70 -5.83 -25.92
N GLU A 35 19.38 -7.12 -25.78
CA GLU A 35 19.96 -8.20 -26.60
C GLU A 35 19.65 -8.03 -28.10
N ALA A 36 18.57 -7.34 -28.45
CA ALA A 36 18.18 -7.13 -29.83
C ALA A 36 19.04 -6.09 -30.57
N ASP A 37 19.77 -5.23 -29.85
CA ASP A 37 20.32 -3.99 -30.41
C ASP A 37 21.87 -3.92 -30.42
N MET A 38 22.61 -4.75 -29.65
CA MET A 38 24.06 -4.53 -29.46
C MET A 38 24.97 -5.80 -29.40
N PRO A 39 26.16 -5.77 -30.06
CA PRO A 39 27.18 -6.82 -29.99
C PRO A 39 28.39 -6.51 -29.05
N LEU A 40 28.35 -5.47 -28.20
CA LEU A 40 29.48 -5.11 -27.32
C LEU A 40 29.16 -5.41 -25.84
N ASP A 41 30.04 -6.15 -25.17
CA ASP A 41 30.05 -6.45 -23.71
C ASP A 41 28.70 -6.77 -23.04
N LEU A 42 27.95 -7.72 -23.63
CA LEU A 42 26.69 -8.29 -23.09
C LEU A 42 26.75 -8.56 -21.57
N THR A 43 27.86 -9.13 -21.10
CA THR A 43 28.05 -9.51 -19.70
C THR A 43 28.00 -8.33 -18.74
N ARG A 44 28.47 -7.15 -19.16
CA ARG A 44 28.52 -5.95 -18.31
C ARG A 44 27.14 -5.30 -18.20
N GLU A 45 26.41 -5.24 -19.30
CA GLU A 45 25.08 -4.61 -19.34
C GLU A 45 24.04 -5.47 -18.60
N GLU A 46 24.08 -6.79 -18.77
CA GLU A 46 23.23 -7.73 -18.01
C GLU A 46 23.38 -7.55 -16.49
N MET A 47 24.62 -7.46 -16.00
CA MET A 47 24.88 -7.28 -14.57
C MET A 47 24.36 -5.94 -14.02
N ILE A 48 24.43 -4.86 -14.81
CA ILE A 48 23.92 -3.55 -14.40
C ILE A 48 22.40 -3.59 -14.30
N VAL A 49 21.73 -4.19 -15.28
CA VAL A 49 20.27 -4.37 -15.27
C VAL A 49 19.86 -5.19 -14.05
N ASP A 50 20.56 -6.28 -13.74
CA ASP A 50 20.27 -7.10 -12.57
C ASP A 50 20.45 -6.36 -11.24
N PHE A 51 21.47 -5.51 -11.12
CA PHE A 51 21.66 -4.71 -9.91
C PHE A 51 20.52 -3.70 -9.69
N ILE A 52 20.04 -3.06 -10.77
CA ILE A 52 18.90 -2.13 -10.72
C ILE A 52 17.61 -2.88 -10.37
N VAL A 53 17.38 -4.04 -10.99
CA VAL A 53 16.21 -4.89 -10.72
C VAL A 53 16.23 -5.35 -9.26
N ALA A 54 17.37 -5.84 -8.75
CA ALA A 54 17.51 -6.22 -7.35
C ALA A 54 17.22 -5.03 -6.42
N GLY A 55 17.80 -3.86 -6.68
CA GLY A 55 17.57 -2.66 -5.88
C GLY A 55 16.11 -2.20 -5.85
N THR A 56 15.42 -2.24 -7.00
CA THR A 56 14.00 -1.90 -7.10
C THR A 56 13.10 -2.92 -6.39
N ILE A 57 13.42 -4.21 -6.44
CA ILE A 57 12.74 -5.26 -5.66
C ILE A 57 12.88 -5.02 -4.16
N PHE A 58 14.09 -4.74 -3.66
CA PHE A 58 14.29 -4.45 -2.23
C PHE A 58 13.53 -3.18 -1.80
N THR A 59 13.55 -2.15 -2.64
CA THR A 59 12.83 -0.89 -2.38
C THR A 59 11.33 -1.11 -2.32
N SER A 60 10.75 -1.84 -3.28
CA SER A 60 9.30 -2.12 -3.31
C SER A 60 8.87 -2.98 -2.13
N LEU A 61 9.66 -4.02 -1.77
CA LEU A 61 9.42 -4.84 -0.58
C LEU A 61 9.46 -4.01 0.70
N SER A 62 10.43 -3.12 0.84
CA SER A 62 10.53 -2.25 2.03
C SER A 62 9.30 -1.36 2.18
N LEU A 63 8.79 -0.80 1.08
CA LEU A 63 7.60 0.05 1.07
C LEU A 63 6.34 -0.73 1.47
N VAL A 64 6.18 -1.95 0.97
CA VAL A 64 5.09 -2.85 1.37
C VAL A 64 5.21 -3.24 2.85
N LEU A 65 6.43 -3.51 3.33
CA LEU A 65 6.69 -3.83 4.73
C LEU A 65 6.31 -2.66 5.65
N THR A 66 6.68 -1.43 5.29
CA THR A 66 6.27 -0.23 6.04
C THR A 66 4.76 -0.08 6.08
N ALA A 67 4.07 -0.27 4.95
CA ALA A 67 2.61 -0.22 4.90
C ALA A 67 1.96 -1.33 5.75
N ALA A 68 2.52 -2.54 5.74
CA ALA A 68 2.08 -3.65 6.57
C ALA A 68 2.16 -3.31 8.06
N ILE A 69 3.28 -2.75 8.49
CA ILE A 69 3.50 -2.31 9.87
C ILE A 69 2.49 -1.21 10.24
N GLY A 70 2.29 -0.21 9.38
CA GLY A 70 1.29 0.84 9.61
C GLY A 70 -0.11 0.26 9.79
N CYS A 71 -0.50 -0.68 8.93
CA CYS A 71 -1.79 -1.37 9.04
C CYS A 71 -1.90 -2.15 10.36
N TRP A 72 -0.82 -2.83 10.77
CA TRP A 72 -0.75 -3.55 12.05
C TRP A 72 -0.97 -2.62 13.23
N VAL A 73 -0.24 -1.51 13.28
CA VAL A 73 -0.37 -0.51 14.35
C VAL A 73 -1.80 0.01 14.41
N THR A 74 -2.40 0.39 13.28
CA THR A 74 -3.80 0.88 13.28
C THR A 74 -4.80 -0.18 13.75
N SER A 75 -4.58 -1.46 13.43
CA SER A 75 -5.43 -2.56 13.91
C SER A 75 -5.35 -2.73 15.43
N VAL A 76 -4.14 -2.56 15.99
CA VAL A 76 -3.91 -2.64 17.44
C VAL A 76 -4.55 -1.45 18.14
N MET A 77 -4.36 -0.22 17.63
CA MET A 77 -4.93 0.99 18.23
C MET A 77 -6.45 1.01 18.20
N LYS A 78 -7.05 0.57 17.09
CA LYS A 78 -8.51 0.56 16.92
C LYS A 78 -9.20 -0.59 17.68
N GLY A 79 -8.44 -1.62 18.04
CA GLY A 79 -8.97 -2.83 18.64
C GLY A 79 -9.84 -3.66 17.68
N PRO A 80 -10.08 -4.95 17.99
CA PRO A 80 -10.85 -5.86 17.14
C PRO A 80 -12.36 -5.55 17.08
N ARG A 81 -12.87 -4.73 18.01
CA ARG A 81 -14.23 -4.20 17.99
C ARG A 81 -14.14 -2.70 17.83
N TYR A 82 -14.34 -2.23 16.61
CA TYR A 82 -14.62 -0.82 16.32
C TYR A 82 -16.05 -0.49 16.76
N VAL A 83 -16.35 -0.75 18.04
CA VAL A 83 -17.58 -0.31 18.68
C VAL A 83 -17.17 0.99 19.36
N ALA A 84 -17.35 2.09 18.64
CA ALA A 84 -17.37 3.37 19.32
C ALA A 84 -18.54 3.29 20.32
N ASP A 85 -18.26 3.46 21.61
CA ASP A 85 -19.33 3.70 22.56
C ASP A 85 -20.17 4.84 22.01
N SER A 86 -21.49 4.65 21.99
CA SER A 86 -22.41 5.69 21.56
C SER A 86 -22.20 6.87 22.51
N PHE A 87 -21.40 7.84 22.07
CA PHE A 87 -21.25 9.09 22.79
C PHE A 87 -22.66 9.66 22.89
N PRO A 88 -23.16 10.02 24.08
CA PRO A 88 -24.43 10.72 24.21
C PRO A 88 -24.23 12.10 23.58
N VAL A 89 -24.38 12.16 22.26
CA VAL A 89 -24.71 13.40 21.59
C VAL A 89 -26.08 13.72 22.13
N ASP A 90 -26.13 14.64 23.08
CA ASP A 90 -27.33 15.42 23.34
C ASP A 90 -27.85 15.83 21.96
N SER A 91 -28.93 15.18 21.52
CA SER A 91 -29.71 15.56 20.35
C SER A 91 -29.74 17.08 20.32
N PRO A 92 -29.40 17.75 19.19
CA PRO A 92 -29.15 19.19 19.18
C PRO A 92 -30.29 19.86 19.92
N ARG A 93 -29.97 20.34 21.14
CA ARG A 93 -30.97 20.88 22.04
C ARG A 93 -31.60 22.01 21.24
N ARG A 94 -32.83 21.80 20.76
CA ARG A 94 -33.57 22.78 19.98
C ARG A 94 -33.71 23.97 20.91
N VAL A 95 -32.81 24.95 20.79
CA VAL A 95 -32.84 26.15 21.64
C VAL A 95 -34.20 26.79 21.37
N PRO A 96 -35.13 26.81 22.34
CA PRO A 96 -36.42 27.43 22.14
C PRO A 96 -36.17 28.92 22.00
N GLY A 97 -36.31 29.46 20.78
CA GLY A 97 -36.18 30.90 20.52
C GLY A 97 -35.34 31.31 19.31
N ARG A 98 -34.64 30.40 18.62
CA ARG A 98 -33.97 30.76 17.35
C ARG A 98 -34.92 30.52 16.18
N THR A 99 -35.69 31.54 15.81
CA THR A 99 -36.41 31.58 14.53
C THR A 99 -35.39 31.46 13.38
N PRO A 100 -35.67 30.66 12.34
CA PRO A 100 -34.84 30.67 11.15
C PRO A 100 -34.98 32.06 10.53
N ARG A 101 -33.90 32.85 10.54
CA ARG A 101 -33.81 34.04 9.69
C ARG A 101 -33.90 33.56 8.25
N SER A 102 -35.03 33.86 7.60
CA SER A 102 -35.13 33.87 6.14
C SER A 102 -34.07 34.84 5.63
N VAL A 103 -33.03 34.31 5.01
CA VAL A 103 -32.02 35.09 4.29
C VAL A 103 -32.67 35.52 2.96
N PRO A 104 -32.57 36.79 2.56
CA PRO A 104 -33.16 37.31 1.32
C PRO A 104 -32.51 36.73 0.06
#